data_AF-A0A9Q1QNT2-F1
#
_entry.id   AF-A0A9Q1QNT2-F1
#
_cell.length_a   1.000
_cell.length_b   1.000
_cell.length_c   1.000
_cell.angle_alpha   90.00
_cell.angle_beta   90.00
_cell.angle_gamma   90.00
#
_symmetry.space_group_name_H-M   'P 1'
#
loop_
_entity.id
_entity.type
_entity.pdbx_description
1 polymer ?
#
loop_
_entity_poly.entity_id
_entity_poly.type
_entity_poly.pdbx_seq_one_letter_code
_entity_poly.pdbx_strand_id
1 'polypeptide(L)'
;MRNYDLDEEVLRAVQGSGIKLIITVPNDRILAIGYNPWEATQFVQRYVVPYASSIKYIAVGNENSANLGGQIKVTTAISTSLVVNAYPPSNGVFSNLGFMGPVTNFLLSNRSPLLLNVYTYFAYADPGNTGNICLDYALLNSPYPAFTDPNNGLQYYNLFDALVDATYAALSKVTMTASTNVSTPNRSTPRVVASETG
;
A
#
# COMPACT_ATOMS: atom_id res chain seq x y z
N MET A 1 -2.31 2.38 14.54
CA MET A 1 -3.59 3.06 14.26
C MET A 1 -3.41 3.99 13.06
N ARG A 2 -4.43 4.14 12.20
CA ARG A 2 -4.40 5.06 11.06
C ARG A 2 -5.34 6.22 11.32
N ASN A 3 -4.83 7.44 11.28
CA ASN A 3 -5.61 8.68 11.39
C ASN A 3 -5.79 9.25 9.97
N TYR A 4 -7.03 9.26 9.48
CA TYR A 4 -7.37 9.67 8.12
C TYR A 4 -7.56 11.19 8.00
N ASP A 5 -8.09 11.84 9.04
CA ASP A 5 -8.52 13.24 8.98
C ASP A 5 -7.52 14.22 9.64
N LEU A 6 -6.38 13.72 10.12
CA LEU A 6 -5.40 14.49 10.91
C LEU A 6 -6.00 15.18 12.13
N ASP A 7 -6.92 14.51 12.81
CA ASP A 7 -7.49 15.01 14.05
C ASP A 7 -6.38 15.24 15.10
N GLU A 8 -6.15 16.52 15.46
CA GLU A 8 -5.13 16.93 16.42
C GLU A 8 -5.41 16.39 17.83
N GLU A 9 -6.68 16.13 18.19
CA GLU A 9 -7.04 15.54 19.48
C GLU A 9 -6.55 14.10 19.56
N VAL A 10 -6.73 13.32 18.48
CA VAL A 10 -6.19 11.97 18.35
C VAL A 10 -4.66 11.99 18.39
N LEU A 11 -4.01 12.96 17.73
CA LEU A 11 -2.54 13.10 17.76
C LEU A 11 -2.01 13.35 19.18
N ARG A 12 -2.72 14.16 19.98
CA ARG A 12 -2.36 14.42 21.38
C ARG A 12 -2.61 13.19 22.26
N ALA A 13 -3.76 12.54 22.10
CA ALA A 13 -4.18 11.42 22.93
C ALA A 13 -3.21 10.22 22.85
N VAL A 14 -2.56 10.01 21.70
CA VAL A 14 -1.62 8.89 21.55
C VAL A 14 -0.22 9.17 22.09
N GLN A 15 0.12 10.42 22.43
CA GLN A 15 1.46 10.74 22.94
C GLN A 15 1.72 9.99 24.26
N GLY A 16 2.87 9.34 24.35
CA GLY A 16 3.25 8.58 25.56
C GLY A 16 2.53 7.24 25.75
N SER A 17 1.53 6.90 24.91
CA SER A 17 0.79 5.63 25.00
C SER A 17 1.57 4.41 24.49
N GLY A 18 2.66 4.63 23.75
CA GLY A 18 3.38 3.58 23.01
C GLY A 18 2.72 3.20 21.67
N ILE A 19 1.51 3.69 21.38
CA ILE A 19 0.82 3.46 20.10
C ILE A 19 1.54 4.21 18.98
N LYS A 20 1.73 3.53 17.84
CA LYS A 20 2.30 4.12 16.62
C LYS A 20 1.21 4.46 15.61
N LEU A 21 1.31 5.65 15.03
CA LEU A 21 0.39 6.22 14.07
C LEU A 21 0.87 6.13 12.62
N ILE A 22 -0.07 5.88 11.73
CA ILE A 22 0.01 6.25 10.31
C ILE A 22 -0.88 7.49 10.16
N ILE A 23 -0.31 8.60 9.73
CA ILE A 23 -1.08 9.81 9.47
C ILE A 23 -1.24 10.00 7.96
N THR A 24 -2.42 10.45 7.53
CA THR A 24 -2.72 10.63 6.09
C THR A 24 -2.67 12.11 5.75
N VAL A 25 -2.07 12.48 4.61
CA VAL A 25 -2.21 13.83 4.05
C VAL A 25 -3.61 13.92 3.42
N PRO A 26 -4.47 14.85 3.88
CA PRO A 26 -5.81 15.05 3.34
C PRO A 26 -5.79 15.36 1.84
N ASN A 27 -6.77 14.84 1.10
CA ASN A 27 -6.80 14.92 -0.37
C ASN A 27 -6.76 16.37 -0.89
N ASP A 28 -7.44 17.30 -0.21
CA ASP A 28 -7.45 18.74 -0.50
C ASP A 28 -6.08 19.41 -0.34
N ARG A 29 -5.15 18.78 0.40
CA ARG A 29 -3.79 19.29 0.63
C ARG A 29 -2.74 18.68 -0.30
N ILE A 30 -3.04 17.57 -0.96
CA ILE A 30 -2.07 16.85 -1.81
C ILE A 30 -1.50 17.76 -2.90
N LEU A 31 -2.35 18.47 -3.65
CA LEU A 31 -1.89 19.33 -4.74
C LEU A 31 -1.01 20.48 -4.23
N ALA A 32 -1.42 21.13 -3.14
CA ALA A 32 -0.67 22.23 -2.54
C ALA A 32 0.73 21.76 -2.06
N ILE A 33 0.79 20.62 -1.37
CA ILE A 33 2.03 20.01 -0.86
C ILE A 33 2.90 19.49 -2.01
N GLY A 34 2.29 18.94 -3.07
CA GLY A 34 3.01 18.44 -4.24
C GLY A 34 3.57 19.53 -5.14
N TYR A 35 2.92 20.69 -5.20
CA TYR A 35 3.32 21.82 -6.05
C TYR A 35 4.28 22.79 -5.35
N ASN A 36 4.10 23.04 -4.04
CA ASN A 36 4.86 24.04 -3.30
C ASN A 36 5.62 23.43 -2.09
N PRO A 37 6.97 23.39 -2.12
CA PRO A 37 7.78 22.90 -1.01
C PRO A 37 7.54 23.61 0.33
N TRP A 38 7.09 24.87 0.30
CA TRP A 38 6.75 25.60 1.52
C TRP A 38 5.52 25.01 2.23
N GLU A 39 4.49 24.62 1.47
CA GLU A 39 3.29 23.96 2.02
C GLU A 39 3.65 22.61 2.64
N ALA A 40 4.53 21.84 1.99
CA ALA A 40 5.06 20.60 2.54
C ALA A 40 5.81 20.84 3.87
N THR A 41 6.61 21.90 3.93
CA THR A 41 7.35 22.27 5.14
C THR A 41 6.40 22.66 6.28
N GLN A 42 5.40 23.49 6.00
CA GLN A 42 4.39 23.91 6.99
C GLN A 42 3.59 22.72 7.52
N PHE A 43 3.21 21.79 6.63
CA PHE A 43 2.53 20.56 7.03
C PHE A 43 3.35 19.75 8.04
N VAL A 44 4.64 19.55 7.76
CA VAL A 44 5.55 18.79 8.62
C VAL A 44 5.74 19.47 9.96
N GLN A 45 6.01 20.77 9.95
CA GLN A 45 6.22 21.54 11.17
C GLN A 45 4.98 21.51 12.07
N ARG A 46 3.78 21.53 11.48
CA ARG A 46 2.53 21.55 12.24
C ARG A 46 2.08 20.18 12.73
N TYR A 47 2.09 19.16 11.87
CA TYR A 47 1.43 17.88 12.14
C TYR A 47 2.38 16.72 12.39
N VAL A 48 3.67 16.88 12.09
CA VAL A 48 4.64 15.78 12.18
C VAL A 48 5.62 16.02 13.31
N VAL A 49 6.31 17.17 13.31
CA VAL A 49 7.38 17.48 14.28
C VAL A 49 6.93 17.34 15.74
N PRO A 50 5.75 17.87 16.16
CA PRO A 50 5.33 17.75 17.56
C PRO A 50 5.03 16.32 18.01
N TYR A 51 4.73 15.42 17.07
CA TYR A 51 4.25 14.06 17.33
C TYR A 51 5.19 12.97 16.79
N ALA A 52 6.42 13.33 16.39
CA ALA A 52 7.34 12.45 15.65
C ALA A 52 7.66 11.13 16.39
N SER A 53 7.67 11.14 17.73
CA SER A 53 7.88 9.94 18.54
C SER A 53 6.74 8.92 18.44
N SER A 54 5.54 9.36 18.05
CA SER A 54 4.34 8.54 17.94
C SER A 54 3.98 8.22 16.48
N ILE A 55 4.57 8.91 15.50
CA ILE A 55 4.31 8.69 14.06
C ILE A 55 5.30 7.68 13.49
N LYS A 56 4.79 6.67 12.78
CA LYS A 56 5.57 5.65 12.07
C LYS A 56 5.60 5.85 10.55
N TYR A 57 4.47 6.27 9.97
CA TYR A 57 4.33 6.49 8.53
C TYR A 57 3.50 7.75 8.24
N ILE A 58 3.83 8.42 7.14
CA ILE A 58 2.98 9.46 6.53
C ILE A 58 2.50 8.89 5.20
N ALA A 59 1.19 8.67 5.09
CA ALA A 59 0.53 8.28 3.86
C ALA A 59 0.12 9.55 3.11
N VAL A 60 0.72 9.84 1.96
CA VAL A 60 0.32 10.99 1.15
C VAL A 60 -0.82 10.55 0.24
N GLY A 61 -2.01 11.10 0.49
CA GLY A 61 -3.26 10.64 -0.10
C GLY A 61 -3.62 9.17 0.20
N ASN A 62 -4.88 8.83 -0.09
CA ASN A 62 -5.05 7.65 -0.93
C ASN A 62 -4.47 8.07 -2.29
N GLU A 63 -3.38 7.43 -2.73
CA GLU A 63 -2.86 7.54 -4.10
C GLU A 63 -1.97 8.74 -4.53
N ASN A 64 -1.04 9.34 -3.74
CA ASN A 64 0.09 10.13 -4.30
C ASN A 64 1.34 10.23 -3.39
N SER A 65 2.54 10.62 -3.89
CA SER A 65 3.81 10.61 -3.12
C SER A 65 4.40 12.00 -2.79
N ALA A 66 4.96 12.20 -1.58
CA ALA A 66 5.84 13.34 -1.22
C ALA A 66 7.10 12.87 -0.46
N ASN A 67 8.17 13.67 -0.39
CA ASN A 67 9.46 13.28 0.22
C ASN A 67 9.69 13.98 1.58
N LEU A 68 9.76 13.22 2.68
CA LEU A 68 10.01 13.73 4.04
C LEU A 68 11.13 12.92 4.69
N GLY A 69 12.19 13.60 5.12
CA GLY A 69 13.50 13.01 5.38
C GLY A 69 13.56 11.82 6.35
N GLY A 70 14.18 10.74 5.87
CA GLY A 70 15.00 9.75 6.61
C GLY A 70 14.35 8.91 7.70
N GLN A 71 13.79 9.54 8.74
CA GLN A 71 13.29 8.89 9.96
C GLN A 71 11.81 8.51 9.86
N ILE A 72 11.01 9.29 9.13
CA ILE A 72 9.60 9.01 8.88
C ILE A 72 9.45 8.62 7.41
N LYS A 73 9.00 7.38 7.16
CA LYS A 73 8.82 6.93 5.78
C LYS A 73 7.56 7.54 5.20
N VAL A 74 7.72 8.21 4.05
CA VAL A 74 6.58 8.62 3.25
C VAL A 74 6.19 7.49 2.33
N THR A 75 4.90 7.19 2.33
CA THR A 75 4.28 6.13 1.56
C THR A 75 2.97 6.64 0.96
N THR A 76 2.32 5.80 0.18
CA THR A 76 0.96 6.02 -0.31
C THR A 76 0.15 4.76 -0.05
N ALA A 77 -1.16 4.93 0.15
CA ALA A 77 -2.10 3.81 0.23
C ALA A 77 -2.81 3.62 -1.10
N ILE A 78 -2.85 2.38 -1.55
CA ILE A 78 -3.59 1.97 -2.75
C ILE A 78 -4.65 0.92 -2.41
N SER A 79 -5.65 0.80 -3.28
CA SER A 79 -6.62 -0.29 -3.27
C SER A 79 -6.12 -1.46 -4.13
N THR A 80 -6.52 -2.68 -3.78
CA THR A 80 -6.32 -3.88 -4.64
C THR A 80 -6.98 -3.75 -6.00
N SER A 81 -7.96 -2.84 -6.18
CA SER A 81 -8.58 -2.54 -7.48
C SER A 81 -7.62 -1.98 -8.54
N LEU A 82 -6.45 -1.47 -8.13
CA LEU A 82 -5.40 -1.07 -9.08
C LEU A 82 -4.60 -2.26 -9.63
N VAL A 83 -4.79 -3.47 -9.07
CA VAL A 83 -4.16 -4.70 -9.54
C VAL A 83 -5.15 -5.49 -10.38
N VAL A 84 -4.82 -5.69 -11.66
CA VAL A 84 -5.61 -6.48 -12.61
C VAL A 84 -4.89 -7.79 -12.94
N ASN A 85 -5.61 -8.74 -13.52
CA ASN A 85 -5.14 -10.12 -13.75
C ASN A 85 -4.62 -10.76 -12.45
N ALA A 86 -5.31 -10.51 -11.33
CA ALA A 86 -4.90 -10.97 -10.00
C ALA A 86 -5.10 -12.48 -9.78
N TYR A 87 -5.64 -13.21 -10.76
CA TYR A 87 -5.78 -14.67 -10.72
C TYR A 87 -5.07 -15.35 -11.90
N PRO A 88 -4.19 -16.34 -11.66
CA PRO A 88 -3.55 -16.60 -10.36
C PRO A 88 -2.68 -15.41 -9.90
N PRO A 89 -2.36 -15.26 -8.59
CA PRO A 89 -1.67 -14.09 -8.05
C PRO A 89 -0.38 -13.71 -8.77
N SER A 90 0.43 -14.69 -9.19
CA SER A 90 1.63 -14.44 -10.01
C SER A 90 1.39 -13.64 -11.30
N ASN A 91 0.16 -13.61 -11.83
CA ASN A 91 -0.21 -12.84 -13.02
C ASN A 91 -0.51 -11.36 -12.73
N GLY A 92 -0.64 -10.95 -11.46
CA GLY A 92 -0.98 -9.58 -11.08
C GLY A 92 -0.12 -8.52 -11.76
N VAL A 93 -0.77 -7.47 -12.28
CA VAL A 93 -0.14 -6.28 -12.88
C VAL A 93 -0.92 -5.04 -12.47
N PHE A 94 -0.26 -3.87 -12.41
CA PHE A 94 -0.98 -2.62 -12.18
C PHE A 94 -1.72 -2.19 -13.45
N SER A 95 -2.98 -1.76 -13.28
CA SER A 95 -3.82 -1.23 -14.38
C SER A 95 -3.28 0.07 -14.96
N ASN A 96 -2.56 0.87 -14.17
CA ASN A 96 -1.97 2.14 -14.59
C ASN A 96 -0.48 2.22 -14.23
N LEU A 97 0.39 1.80 -15.16
CA LEU A 97 1.84 1.88 -14.99
C LEU A 97 2.39 3.31 -15.07
N GLY A 98 1.70 4.23 -15.77
CA GLY A 98 2.09 5.65 -15.81
C GLY A 98 2.02 6.31 -14.43
N PHE A 99 1.09 5.84 -13.60
CA PHE A 99 0.96 6.24 -12.20
C PHE A 99 1.81 5.38 -11.26
N MET A 100 1.68 4.05 -11.33
CA MET A 100 2.34 3.15 -10.38
C MET A 100 3.85 3.00 -10.60
N GLY A 101 4.36 3.25 -11.80
CA GLY A 101 5.79 3.24 -12.09
C GLY A 101 6.57 4.27 -11.26
N PRO A 102 6.26 5.58 -11.38
CA PRO A 102 6.85 6.63 -10.56
C PRO A 102 6.69 6.40 -9.05
N VAL A 103 5.51 5.97 -8.60
CA VAL A 103 5.25 5.65 -7.18
C VAL A 103 6.18 4.52 -6.70
N THR A 104 6.26 3.41 -7.44
CA THR A 104 7.12 2.28 -7.08
C THR A 104 8.58 2.70 -6.99
N ASN A 105 9.07 3.47 -7.96
CA ASN A 105 10.44 3.98 -7.97
C ASN A 105 10.70 4.89 -6.77
N PHE A 106 9.77 5.80 -6.46
CA PHE A 106 9.87 6.66 -5.28
C PHE A 106 9.99 5.84 -3.99
N LEU A 107 9.15 4.82 -3.81
CA LEU A 107 9.18 3.98 -2.61
C LEU A 107 10.49 3.20 -2.49
N LEU A 108 11.03 2.68 -3.60
CA LEU A 108 12.32 1.99 -3.61
C LEU A 108 13.48 2.91 -3.24
N SER A 109 13.59 4.07 -3.89
CA SER A 109 14.66 5.03 -3.63
C SER A 109 14.68 5.49 -2.16
N ASN A 110 13.52 5.57 -1.52
CA ASN A 110 13.38 6.02 -0.14
C ASN A 110 13.33 4.88 0.89
N ARG A 111 13.38 3.61 0.44
CA ARG A 111 13.15 2.41 1.27
C ARG A 111 11.86 2.52 2.09
N SER A 112 10.82 3.03 1.45
CA SER A 112 9.49 3.18 2.02
C SER A 112 8.61 2.00 1.64
N PRO A 113 7.70 1.54 2.51
CA PRO A 113 6.73 0.52 2.14
C PRO A 113 5.65 1.09 1.22
N LEU A 114 4.87 0.23 0.57
CA LEU A 114 3.56 0.56 -0.01
C LEU A 114 2.48 0.17 1.01
N LEU A 115 1.49 1.03 1.27
CA LEU A 115 0.32 0.63 2.04
C LEU A 115 -0.74 0.07 1.09
N LEU A 116 -1.34 -1.06 1.46
CA LEU A 116 -2.37 -1.73 0.66
C LEU A 116 -3.64 -1.88 1.49
N ASN A 117 -4.73 -1.30 1.03
CA ASN A 117 -6.06 -1.54 1.56
C ASN A 117 -6.60 -2.79 0.86
N VAL A 118 -6.78 -3.88 1.61
CA VAL A 118 -7.28 -5.16 1.08
C VAL A 118 -8.75 -5.29 1.44
N TYR A 119 -9.59 -5.55 0.43
CA TYR A 119 -11.02 -5.72 0.58
C TYR A 119 -11.45 -7.06 -0.02
N THR A 120 -11.38 -8.12 0.79
CA THR A 120 -11.80 -9.49 0.41
C THR A 120 -13.28 -9.54 0.02
N TYR A 121 -14.13 -8.82 0.76
CA TYR A 121 -15.57 -8.72 0.50
C TYR A 121 -15.90 -8.23 -0.91
N PHE A 122 -15.26 -7.16 -1.39
CA PHE A 122 -15.57 -6.62 -2.73
C PHE A 122 -15.18 -7.59 -3.85
N ALA A 123 -14.08 -8.33 -3.69
CA ALA A 123 -13.70 -9.35 -4.66
C ALA A 123 -14.70 -10.52 -4.68
N TYR A 124 -15.16 -10.97 -3.51
CA TYR A 124 -16.18 -12.01 -3.35
C TYR A 124 -17.56 -11.59 -3.92
N ALA A 125 -17.98 -10.36 -3.60
CA ALA A 125 -19.30 -9.84 -3.98
C ALA A 125 -19.37 -9.32 -5.43
N ASP A 126 -18.23 -9.26 -6.14
CA ASP A 126 -18.19 -8.83 -7.54
C ASP A 126 -19.06 -9.75 -8.41
N PRO A 127 -20.08 -9.23 -9.12
CA PRO A 127 -20.91 -10.02 -10.02
C PRO A 127 -20.11 -10.82 -11.05
N GLY A 128 -18.95 -10.32 -11.51
CA GLY A 128 -18.06 -11.01 -12.43
C GLY A 128 -17.35 -12.24 -11.82
N ASN A 129 -17.33 -12.34 -10.49
CA ASN A 129 -16.76 -13.46 -9.74
C ASN A 129 -17.81 -14.35 -9.08
N THR A 130 -19.11 -14.10 -9.34
CA THR A 130 -20.21 -14.81 -8.68
C THR A 130 -20.03 -16.33 -8.81
N GLY A 131 -19.90 -17.01 -7.68
CA GLY A 131 -19.73 -18.47 -7.60
C GLY A 131 -18.30 -18.99 -7.82
N ASN A 132 -17.34 -18.13 -8.19
CA ASN A 132 -15.93 -18.51 -8.39
C ASN A 132 -15.10 -18.37 -7.10
N ILE A 133 -15.51 -17.50 -6.18
CA ILE A 133 -14.84 -17.28 -4.89
C ILE A 133 -15.71 -17.87 -3.78
N CYS A 134 -15.22 -18.91 -3.11
CA CYS A 134 -15.91 -19.51 -1.98
C CYS A 134 -15.92 -18.56 -0.77
N LEU A 135 -17.00 -18.57 0.01
CA LEU A 135 -17.15 -17.70 1.18
C LEU A 135 -16.05 -17.95 2.23
N ASP A 136 -15.72 -19.20 2.54
CA ASP A 136 -14.66 -19.52 3.52
C ASP A 136 -13.28 -19.01 3.09
N TYR A 137 -13.01 -18.98 1.78
CA TYR A 137 -11.79 -18.42 1.23
C TYR A 137 -11.74 -16.89 1.39
N ALA A 138 -12.87 -16.22 1.20
CA ALA A 138 -13.00 -14.77 1.40
C ALA A 138 -12.97 -14.37 2.89
N LEU A 139 -13.47 -15.22 3.79
CA LEU A 139 -13.54 -14.98 5.25
C LEU A 139 -12.31 -15.47 6.03
N LEU A 140 -11.22 -15.84 5.34
CA LEU A 140 -9.98 -16.31 5.96
C LEU A 140 -10.17 -17.58 6.83
N ASN A 141 -11.16 -18.42 6.48
CA ASN A 141 -11.60 -19.56 7.29
C ASN A 141 -11.46 -20.91 6.55
N SER A 142 -10.84 -20.95 5.37
CA SER A 142 -10.73 -22.19 4.61
C SER A 142 -9.76 -23.18 5.28
N PRO A 143 -10.18 -24.42 5.59
CA PRO A 143 -9.29 -25.44 6.16
C PRO A 143 -8.39 -26.12 5.12
N TYR A 144 -8.66 -25.91 3.83
CA TYR A 144 -7.90 -26.45 2.70
C TYR A 144 -7.53 -25.32 1.73
N PRO A 145 -6.47 -25.48 0.92
CA PRO A 145 -6.14 -24.48 -0.08
C PRO A 145 -7.27 -24.39 -1.10
N ALA A 146 -7.74 -23.17 -1.38
CA ALA A 146 -8.77 -22.93 -2.38
C ALA A 146 -8.24 -23.25 -3.80
N PHE A 147 -6.96 -22.95 -4.04
CA PHE A 147 -6.24 -23.35 -5.24
C PHE A 147 -4.72 -23.31 -5.02
N THR A 148 -3.98 -23.85 -5.99
CA THR A 148 -2.52 -23.73 -6.11
C THR A 148 -2.22 -22.87 -7.34
N ASP A 149 -1.42 -21.83 -7.20
CA ASP A 149 -0.97 -20.99 -8.31
C ASP A 149 -0.07 -21.83 -9.24
N PRO A 150 -0.47 -22.04 -10.51
CA PRO A 150 0.23 -22.95 -11.42
C PRO A 150 1.61 -22.43 -11.84
N ASN A 151 1.90 -21.13 -11.69
CA ASN A 151 3.15 -20.54 -12.14
C ASN A 151 4.29 -20.67 -11.12
N ASN A 152 3.96 -20.87 -9.84
CA ASN A 152 4.96 -20.91 -8.76
C ASN A 152 4.69 -21.97 -7.68
N GLY A 153 3.57 -22.69 -7.75
CA GLY A 153 3.22 -23.74 -6.80
C GLY A 153 2.74 -23.25 -5.43
N LEU A 154 2.53 -21.94 -5.24
CA LEU A 154 2.04 -21.40 -3.98
C LEU A 154 0.57 -21.76 -3.76
N GLN A 155 0.25 -22.23 -2.56
CA GLN A 155 -1.10 -22.61 -2.16
C GLN A 155 -1.77 -21.47 -1.40
N TYR A 156 -2.99 -21.12 -1.80
CA TYR A 156 -3.72 -20.02 -1.18
C TYR A 156 -4.90 -20.56 -0.37
N TYR A 157 -4.83 -20.35 0.94
CA TYR A 157 -5.88 -20.73 1.90
C TYR A 157 -6.88 -19.60 2.14
N ASN A 158 -6.49 -18.35 1.87
CA ASN A 158 -7.37 -17.20 2.02
C ASN A 158 -7.16 -16.16 0.90
N LEU A 159 -8.20 -15.40 0.63
CA LEU A 159 -8.24 -14.38 -0.43
C LEU A 159 -7.35 -13.18 -0.11
N PHE A 160 -7.15 -12.88 1.18
CA PHE A 160 -6.26 -11.81 1.62
C PHE A 160 -4.83 -12.04 1.12
N ASP A 161 -4.26 -13.22 1.38
CA ASP A 161 -2.90 -13.58 0.95
C ASP A 161 -2.76 -13.56 -0.57
N ALA A 162 -3.76 -14.05 -1.30
CA ALA A 162 -3.74 -14.03 -2.76
C ALA A 162 -3.74 -12.60 -3.34
N LEU A 163 -4.51 -11.68 -2.76
CA LEU A 163 -4.53 -10.28 -3.19
C LEU A 163 -3.24 -9.54 -2.83
N VAL A 164 -2.63 -9.86 -1.69
CA VAL A 164 -1.32 -9.34 -1.28
C VAL A 164 -0.23 -9.83 -2.24
N ASP A 165 -0.20 -11.12 -2.55
CA ASP A 165 0.80 -11.70 -3.46
C ASP A 165 0.60 -11.25 -4.92
N ALA A 166 -0.65 -11.03 -5.35
CA ALA A 166 -0.93 -10.40 -6.63
C ALA A 166 -0.34 -8.98 -6.72
N THR A 167 -0.38 -8.24 -5.61
CA THR A 167 0.24 -6.91 -5.51
C THR A 167 1.77 -7.01 -5.56
N TYR A 168 2.37 -8.00 -4.88
CA TYR A 168 3.81 -8.25 -4.99
C TYR A 168 4.23 -8.64 -6.41
N ALA A 169 3.45 -9.45 -7.12
CA ALA A 169 3.67 -9.79 -8.52
C ALA A 169 3.60 -8.55 -9.44
N ALA A 170 2.65 -7.64 -9.19
CA ALA A 170 2.57 -6.38 -9.92
C ALA A 170 3.79 -5.49 -9.67
N LEU A 171 4.22 -5.34 -8.41
CA LEU A 171 5.41 -4.59 -8.04
C LEU A 171 6.67 -5.17 -8.69
N SER A 172 6.85 -6.49 -8.67
CA SER A 172 8.03 -7.13 -9.26
C SER A 172 8.14 -6.81 -10.76
N LYS A 173 7.03 -6.87 -11.49
CA LYS A 173 6.99 -6.53 -12.93
C LYS A 173 7.36 -5.08 -13.22
N VAL A 174 6.90 -4.13 -12.41
CA VAL A 174 7.34 -2.72 -12.53
C VAL A 174 8.86 -2.60 -12.38
N THR A 175 9.43 -3.24 -11.36
CA THR A 175 10.89 -3.20 -11.13
C THR A 175 11.70 -3.94 -12.20
N MET A 176 11.09 -4.94 -12.85
CA MET A 176 11.68 -5.68 -13.97
C MET A 176 11.77 -4.80 -15.21
N THR A 177 10.68 -4.11 -15.57
CA THR A 177 10.63 -3.20 -16.74
C THR A 177 11.57 -2.00 -16.57
N ALA A 178 11.70 -1.43 -15.37
CA ALA A 178 12.55 -0.27 -15.12
C ALA A 178 14.06 -0.54 -15.31
N SER A 179 14.47 -1.81 -15.34
CA SER A 179 15.88 -2.18 -15.23
C SER A 179 16.46 -2.86 -16.46
N THR A 180 15.80 -2.78 -17.61
CA THR A 180 16.44 -3.02 -18.90
C THR A 180 17.54 -1.98 -19.22
N ASN A 181 17.72 -0.96 -18.37
CA ASN A 181 18.69 0.12 -18.55
C ASN A 181 19.82 0.21 -17.49
N VAL A 182 19.83 -0.57 -16.39
CA VAL A 182 20.93 -0.51 -15.40
C VAL A 182 21.16 -1.85 -14.69
N SER A 183 22.39 -2.35 -14.74
CA SER A 183 22.89 -3.55 -14.05
C SER A 183 23.19 -3.29 -12.57
N THR A 184 22.27 -3.63 -11.66
CA THR A 184 22.62 -3.85 -10.24
C THR A 184 21.91 -5.08 -9.66
N PRO A 185 22.55 -5.85 -8.75
CA PRO A 185 22.23 -7.25 -8.48
C PRO A 185 21.31 -7.48 -7.26
N ASN A 186 20.67 -6.45 -6.70
CA ASN A 186 19.91 -6.60 -5.46
C ASN A 186 18.56 -5.85 -5.55
N ARG A 187 17.57 -6.45 -6.21
CA ARG A 187 16.22 -5.87 -6.35
C ARG A 187 15.30 -6.41 -5.27
N SER A 188 15.06 -5.58 -4.26
CA SER A 188 13.92 -5.74 -3.36
C SER A 188 12.76 -4.95 -3.95
N THR A 189 11.57 -5.54 -4.06
CA THR A 189 10.33 -4.79 -4.24
C THR A 189 10.06 -3.92 -2.99
N PRO A 190 9.27 -2.84 -3.08
CA PRO A 190 8.82 -2.17 -1.87
C PRO A 190 8.11 -3.18 -0.97
N ARG A 191 8.38 -3.13 0.34
CA ARG A 191 7.62 -3.92 1.32
C ARG A 191 6.16 -3.49 1.27
N VAL A 192 5.23 -4.43 1.17
CA VAL A 192 3.79 -4.14 1.30
C VAL A 192 3.40 -4.21 2.78
N VAL A 193 2.69 -3.19 3.25
CA VAL A 193 2.00 -3.19 4.54
C VAL A 193 0.52 -3.21 4.23
N ALA A 194 -0.06 -4.41 4.27
CA ALA A 194 -1.47 -4.63 4.03
C ALA A 194 -2.28 -4.46 5.31
N SER A 195 -3.45 -3.87 5.20
CA SER A 195 -4.50 -3.91 6.22
C SER A 195 -5.77 -4.38 5.54
N GLU A 196 -6.47 -5.31 6.18
CA GLU A 196 -7.88 -5.48 5.88
C GLU A 196 -8.62 -4.27 6.44
N THR A 197 -9.49 -3.70 5.62
CA THR A 197 -10.39 -2.61 6.02
C THR A 197 -11.76 -3.07 5.60
N GLY A 198 -12.54 -3.57 6.56
CA GLY A 198 -13.87 -4.15 6.34
C GLY A 198 -14.51 -4.42 7.69
#